data_AF-A0A956YDG3-F1
#
_entry.id   AF-A0A956YDG3-F1
#
_cell.length_a   1.000
_cell.length_b   1.000
_cell.length_c   1.000
_cell.angle_alpha   90.00
_cell.angle_beta   90.00
_cell.angle_gamma   90.00
#
_symmetry.space_group_name_H-M   'P 1'
#
loop_
_entity.id
_entity.type
_entity.pdbx_description
1 polymer ?
#
loop_
_entity_poly.entity_id
_entity_poly.type
_entity_poly.pdbx_seq_one_letter_code
_entity_poly.pdbx_strand_id
1 'polypeptide(L)'
;MKNRWIDTFGIYESIISAPDATTREKIYREQLYAPWQQMMQMVAMGGQNTDDPFAGAKAWHWLTPDQLTSTPEQMTILQAAHAWERGAAAMQKAVDSFTGDDERIPIEEIEGWLVLAEPMPDRQHDYGYTGGTDFMQPRFVVQY
;
A
#
# COMPACT_ATOMS: atom_id res chain seq x y z
N MET A 1 -17.14 5.15 13.52
CA MET A 1 -15.88 4.97 12.75
C MET A 1 -16.01 5.52 11.31
N LYS A 2 -14.94 6.10 10.73
CA LYS A 2 -14.86 6.61 9.33
C LYS A 2 -13.93 5.73 8.49
N ASN A 3 -14.12 5.70 7.17
CA ASN A 3 -13.10 5.18 6.25
C ASN A 3 -12.34 6.32 5.57
N ARG A 4 -11.08 6.04 5.24
CA ARG A 4 -10.24 6.84 4.37
C ARG A 4 -9.56 5.93 3.35
N TRP A 5 -10.12 5.80 2.16
CA TRP A 5 -9.51 5.05 1.08
C TRP A 5 -8.51 5.93 0.33
N ILE A 6 -7.25 5.52 0.28
CA ILE A 6 -6.20 6.28 -0.40
C ILE A 6 -6.19 5.93 -1.88
N ASP A 7 -6.22 6.97 -2.73
CA ASP A 7 -6.14 6.85 -4.19
C ASP A 7 -4.71 6.50 -4.64
N THR A 8 -4.27 5.29 -4.33
CA THR A 8 -2.97 4.80 -4.77
C THR A 8 -2.88 4.65 -6.29
N PHE A 9 -4.01 4.50 -6.99
CA PHE A 9 -4.05 4.48 -8.45
C PHE A 9 -3.53 5.81 -9.02
N GLY A 10 -4.11 6.94 -8.59
CA GLY A 10 -3.67 8.26 -9.01
C GLY A 10 -2.22 8.56 -8.61
N ILE A 11 -1.75 8.03 -7.47
CA ILE A 11 -0.34 8.13 -7.07
C ILE A 11 0.55 7.36 -8.04
N TYR A 12 0.22 6.11 -8.39
CA TYR A 12 0.98 5.32 -9.35
C TYR A 12 1.02 5.97 -10.74
N GLU A 13 -0.12 6.46 -11.24
CA GLU A 13 -0.17 7.20 -12.52
C GLU A 13 0.73 8.43 -12.51
N SER A 14 0.76 9.15 -11.38
CA SER A 14 1.62 10.33 -11.21
C SER A 14 3.11 9.98 -11.19
N ILE A 15 3.50 8.86 -10.58
CA ILE A 15 4.88 8.36 -10.62
C ILE A 15 5.24 7.94 -12.05
N ILE A 16 4.42 7.12 -12.69
CA ILE A 16 4.69 6.58 -14.03
C ILE A 16 4.80 7.71 -15.07
N SER A 17 3.98 8.75 -14.93
CA SER A 17 3.97 9.91 -15.84
C SER A 17 5.04 10.96 -15.52
N ALA A 18 5.82 10.80 -14.45
CA ALA A 18 6.79 11.80 -14.04
C ALA A 18 7.96 11.91 -15.05
N PRO A 19 8.45 13.14 -15.32
CA PRO A 19 9.38 13.42 -16.41
C PRO A 19 10.78 12.82 -16.22
N ASP A 20 11.19 12.56 -14.97
CA ASP A 20 12.53 12.09 -14.63
C ASP A 20 12.55 11.22 -13.36
N ALA A 21 13.68 10.55 -13.12
CA ALA A 21 13.87 9.65 -11.99
C ALA A 21 13.77 10.37 -10.64
N THR A 22 14.26 11.61 -10.55
CA THR A 22 14.22 12.40 -9.31
C THR A 22 12.79 12.73 -8.91
N THR A 23 11.95 13.08 -9.88
CA THR A 23 10.53 13.38 -9.67
C THR A 23 9.75 12.12 -9.29
N ARG A 24 10.03 10.97 -9.93
CA ARG A 24 9.47 9.67 -9.53
C ARG A 24 9.79 9.33 -8.08
N GLU A 25 11.06 9.43 -7.73
CA GLU A 25 11.52 9.13 -6.37
C GLU A 25 10.87 10.06 -5.35
N LYS A 26 10.76 11.35 -5.66
CA LYS A 26 10.11 12.33 -4.78
C LYS A 26 8.64 11.98 -4.54
N ILE A 27 7.86 11.74 -5.61
CA ILE A 27 6.44 11.40 -5.49
C ILE A 27 6.27 10.11 -4.67
N TYR A 28 7.05 9.07 -4.98
CA TYR A 28 7.01 7.81 -4.24
C TYR A 28 7.35 8.01 -2.76
N ARG A 29 8.44 8.74 -2.47
CA ARG A 29 8.90 9.00 -1.10
C ARG A 29 7.84 9.73 -0.29
N GLU A 30 7.21 10.75 -0.86
CA GLU A 30 6.25 11.61 -0.17
C GLU A 30 4.87 10.96 -0.03
N GLN A 31 4.39 10.27 -1.08
CA GLN A 31 3.00 9.83 -1.17
C GLN A 31 2.77 8.33 -0.90
N LEU A 32 3.76 7.48 -1.16
CA LEU A 32 3.67 6.03 -0.86
C LEU A 32 4.53 5.64 0.35
N TYR A 33 5.75 6.15 0.47
CA TYR A 33 6.69 5.65 1.50
C TYR A 33 6.55 6.35 2.85
N ALA A 34 6.53 7.68 2.88
CA ALA A 34 6.49 8.48 4.11
C ALA A 34 5.31 8.13 5.03
N PRO A 35 4.08 7.89 4.52
CA PRO A 35 2.99 7.44 5.38
C PRO A 35 3.36 6.19 6.17
N TRP A 36 4.08 5.25 5.57
CA TRP A 36 4.46 3.95 6.14
C TRP A 36 5.83 3.93 6.81
N GLN A 37 6.49 5.07 6.96
CA GLN A 37 7.90 5.14 7.36
C GLN A 37 8.22 4.38 8.65
N GLN A 38 7.36 4.43 9.67
CA GLN A 38 7.58 3.74 10.95
C GLN A 38 7.59 2.22 10.79
N MET A 39 6.59 1.68 10.07
CA MET A 39 6.52 0.26 9.75
C MET A 39 7.70 -0.18 8.86
N MET A 40 8.01 0.63 7.83
CA MET A 40 9.12 0.35 6.92
C MET A 40 10.47 0.30 7.65
N GLN A 41 10.68 1.18 8.64
CA GLN A 41 11.86 1.13 9.51
C GLN A 41 11.92 -0.14 10.34
N MET A 42 10.81 -0.56 10.94
CA MET A 42 10.75 -1.79 11.75
C MET A 42 11.12 -3.03 10.92
N VAL A 43 10.60 -3.11 9.70
CA VAL A 43 10.89 -4.23 8.78
C VAL A 43 12.33 -4.15 8.29
N ALA A 44 12.81 -2.96 7.95
CA ALA A 44 14.19 -2.76 7.50
C ALA A 44 15.22 -3.13 8.58
N MET A 45 14.93 -2.96 9.87
CA MET A 45 15.80 -3.41 10.96
C MET A 45 15.96 -4.94 11.04
N GLY A 46 15.05 -5.71 10.45
CA GLY A 46 15.19 -7.16 10.26
C GLY A 46 15.98 -7.56 9.01
N GLY A 47 16.30 -6.60 8.13
CA GLY A 47 16.98 -6.81 6.85
C GLY A 47 18.49 -6.53 6.89
N GLN A 48 19.21 -6.97 5.85
CA GLN A 48 20.69 -6.92 5.80
C GLN A 48 21.28 -5.61 5.23
N ASN A 49 20.47 -4.64 4.79
CA ASN A 49 20.98 -3.46 4.10
C ASN A 49 20.28 -2.17 4.55
N THR A 50 20.89 -1.45 5.52
CA THR A 50 20.32 -0.25 6.16
C THR A 50 20.55 1.04 5.37
N ASP A 51 21.43 1.02 4.36
CA ASP A 51 21.83 2.22 3.61
C ASP A 51 20.91 2.52 2.40
N ASP A 52 20.03 1.57 2.05
CA ASP A 52 19.03 1.75 0.99
C ASP A 52 17.82 2.53 1.53
N PRO A 53 17.50 3.72 0.98
CA PRO A 53 16.39 4.54 1.46
C PRO A 53 15.01 3.87 1.34
N PHE A 54 14.90 2.81 0.52
CA PHE A 54 13.68 2.04 0.30
C PHE A 54 13.81 0.57 0.73
N ALA A 55 14.77 0.26 1.62
CA ALA A 55 14.99 -1.10 2.14
C ALA A 55 13.71 -1.76 2.68
N GLY A 56 12.88 -1.00 3.42
CA GLY A 56 11.62 -1.50 3.96
C GLY A 56 10.60 -1.86 2.86
N ALA A 57 10.47 -1.00 1.85
CA ALA A 57 9.57 -1.23 0.71
C ALA A 57 10.00 -2.49 -0.07
N LYS A 58 11.30 -2.66 -0.32
CA LYS A 58 11.87 -3.86 -0.96
C LYS A 58 11.67 -5.11 -0.11
N ALA A 59 11.81 -5.02 1.20
CA ALA A 59 11.55 -6.14 2.11
C ALA A 59 10.07 -6.57 2.09
N TRP A 60 9.16 -5.67 1.74
CA TRP A 60 7.74 -5.93 1.52
C TRP A 60 7.39 -6.16 0.05
N HIS A 61 8.40 -6.27 -0.81
CA HIS A 61 8.26 -6.45 -2.25
C HIS A 61 7.46 -5.34 -2.95
N TRP A 62 7.30 -4.16 -2.37
CA TRP A 62 6.63 -3.05 -3.05
C TRP A 62 7.43 -2.61 -4.25
N LEU A 63 6.76 -2.32 -5.36
CA LEU A 63 7.44 -1.77 -6.54
C LEU A 63 8.12 -0.44 -6.18
N THR A 64 9.37 -0.28 -6.57
CA THR A 64 10.18 0.91 -6.30
C THR A 64 10.11 1.93 -7.45
N PRO A 65 10.55 3.20 -7.25
CA PRO A 65 10.44 4.25 -8.27
C PRO A 65 11.11 3.93 -9.61
N ASP A 66 12.20 3.16 -9.59
CA ASP A 66 12.92 2.69 -10.76
C ASP A 66 12.18 1.60 -11.54
N GLN A 67 11.27 0.87 -10.88
CA GLN A 67 10.40 -0.13 -11.50
C GLN A 67 9.13 0.48 -12.08
N LEU A 68 8.72 1.65 -11.59
CA LEU A 68 7.53 2.41 -12.03
C LEU A 68 7.85 3.37 -13.18
N THR A 69 8.58 2.90 -14.19
CA THR A 69 8.92 3.68 -15.40
C THR A 69 7.91 3.51 -16.54
N SER A 70 7.05 2.51 -16.43
CA SER A 70 5.93 2.23 -17.33
C SER A 70 4.83 1.54 -16.52
N THR A 71 3.62 1.45 -17.06
CA THR A 71 2.49 0.78 -16.38
C THR A 71 2.80 -0.70 -16.15
N PRO A 72 2.89 -1.16 -14.89
CA PRO A 72 3.09 -2.58 -14.60
C PRO A 72 1.90 -3.43 -15.05
N GLU A 73 2.14 -4.70 -15.37
CA GLU A 73 1.08 -5.63 -15.78
C GLU A 73 0.01 -5.79 -14.68
N GLN A 74 0.44 -5.89 -13.41
CA GLN A 74 -0.45 -5.99 -12.26
C GLN A 74 -1.42 -4.80 -12.18
N MET A 75 -0.92 -3.58 -12.45
CA MET A 75 -1.75 -2.37 -12.45
C MET A 75 -2.83 -2.46 -13.52
N THR A 76 -2.49 -2.96 -14.71
CA THR A 76 -3.44 -3.14 -15.82
C THR A 76 -4.53 -4.17 -15.46
N ILE A 77 -4.14 -5.30 -14.86
CA ILE A 77 -5.07 -6.34 -14.40
C ILE A 77 -6.02 -5.80 -13.33
N LEU A 78 -5.49 -5.10 -12.33
CA LEU A 78 -6.25 -4.51 -11.24
C LEU A 78 -7.21 -3.42 -11.72
N GLN A 79 -6.78 -2.59 -12.67
CA GLN A 79 -7.62 -1.57 -13.28
C GLN A 79 -8.78 -2.22 -14.04
N ALA A 80 -8.51 -3.23 -14.87
CA ALA A 80 -9.57 -3.97 -15.58
C ALA A 80 -10.55 -4.67 -14.63
N ALA A 81 -10.09 -5.05 -13.43
CA ALA A 81 -10.90 -5.65 -12.38
C ALA A 81 -11.68 -4.62 -11.53
N HIS A 82 -11.50 -3.31 -11.75
CA HIS A 82 -12.03 -2.25 -10.90
C HIS A 82 -11.59 -2.40 -9.43
N ALA A 83 -10.33 -2.78 -9.21
CA ALA A 83 -9.83 -3.16 -7.88
C ALA A 83 -9.87 -2.00 -6.88
N TRP A 84 -9.59 -0.77 -7.30
CA TRP A 84 -9.64 0.41 -6.45
C TRP A 84 -11.07 0.77 -6.04
N GLU A 85 -12.04 0.77 -6.97
CA GLU A 85 -13.44 1.04 -6.62
C GLU A 85 -14.01 -0.06 -5.72
N ARG A 86 -13.68 -1.33 -6.02
CA ARG A 86 -14.10 -2.47 -5.19
C ARG A 86 -13.45 -2.44 -3.80
N GLY A 87 -12.18 -2.07 -3.71
CA GLY A 87 -11.46 -1.91 -2.45
C GLY A 87 -12.09 -0.82 -1.56
N ALA A 88 -12.38 0.34 -2.14
CA ALA A 88 -13.10 1.42 -1.45
C ALA A 88 -14.47 0.96 -0.94
N ALA A 89 -15.26 0.28 -1.78
CA ALA A 89 -16.57 -0.25 -1.40
C ALA A 89 -16.49 -1.32 -0.30
N ALA A 90 -15.48 -2.20 -0.36
CA ALA A 90 -15.23 -3.20 0.66
C ALA A 90 -14.86 -2.56 2.01
N MET A 91 -14.04 -1.50 2.00
CA MET A 91 -13.66 -0.78 3.20
C MET A 91 -14.85 -0.04 3.82
N GLN A 92 -15.72 0.57 3.00
CA GLN A 92 -16.97 1.15 3.49
C GLN A 92 -17.83 0.09 4.19
N LYS A 93 -18.03 -1.08 3.55
CA LYS A 93 -18.80 -2.17 4.14
C LYS A 93 -18.20 -2.67 5.46
N ALA A 94 -16.88 -2.72 5.57
CA ALA A 94 -16.21 -3.09 6.82
C ALA A 94 -16.45 -2.07 7.93
N VAL A 95 -16.34 -0.76 7.64
CA VAL A 95 -16.68 0.30 8.62
C VAL A 95 -18.15 0.22 9.04
N ASP A 96 -19.06 0.02 8.08
CA ASP A 96 -20.49 -0.07 8.37
C ASP A 96 -20.82 -1.24 9.31
N SER A 97 -20.04 -2.32 9.27
CA SER A 97 -20.23 -3.48 10.14
C SER A 97 -19.96 -3.22 11.62
N PHE A 98 -19.27 -2.12 11.95
CA PHE A 98 -18.99 -1.68 13.31
C PHE A 98 -19.95 -0.56 13.79
N THR A 99 -21.00 -0.27 13.03
CA THR A 99 -21.98 0.76 13.41
C THR A 99 -22.62 0.41 14.76
N GLY A 100 -22.51 1.31 15.74
CA GLY A 100 -23.06 1.13 17.08
C GLY A 100 -22.12 0.49 18.10
N ASP A 101 -20.90 0.11 17.68
CA ASP A 101 -19.84 -0.38 18.58
C ASP A 101 -18.84 0.73 18.98
N ASP A 102 -19.14 2.01 18.74
CA ASP A 102 -18.19 3.13 18.94
C ASP A 102 -17.69 3.24 20.40
N GLU A 103 -18.49 2.83 21.40
CA GLU A 103 -18.08 2.78 22.81
C GLU A 103 -17.15 1.59 23.13
N ARG A 104 -17.18 0.53 22.32
CA ARG A 104 -16.41 -0.71 22.50
C ARG A 104 -15.13 -0.72 21.69
N ILE A 105 -15.12 -0.04 20.55
CA ILE A 105 -14.00 0.04 19.62
C ILE A 105 -13.68 1.53 19.40
N PRO A 106 -12.76 2.11 20.20
CA PRO A 106 -12.44 3.53 20.12
C PRO A 106 -11.49 3.83 18.94
N ILE A 107 -11.84 3.35 17.74
CA ILE A 107 -11.14 3.62 16.50
C ILE A 107 -12.01 4.58 15.68
N GLU A 108 -11.52 5.81 15.52
CA GLU A 108 -12.26 6.87 14.85
C GLU A 108 -12.23 6.74 13.32
N GLU A 109 -11.11 6.29 12.77
CA GLU A 109 -10.86 6.18 11.33
C GLU A 109 -10.06 4.92 11.01
N ILE A 110 -10.38 4.29 9.88
CA ILE A 110 -9.59 3.24 9.26
C ILE A 110 -9.14 3.71 7.88
N GLU A 111 -7.84 3.63 7.63
CA GLU A 111 -7.25 3.96 6.33
C GLU A 111 -7.01 2.69 5.50
N GLY A 112 -7.34 2.74 4.21
CA GLY A 112 -7.21 1.60 3.30
C GLY A 112 -6.31 1.91 2.10
N TRP A 113 -5.45 0.98 1.74
CA TRP A 113 -4.47 1.08 0.65
C TRP A 113 -4.48 -0.16 -0.23
N LEU A 114 -4.32 0.04 -1.54
CA LEU A 114 -3.99 -1.02 -2.51
C LEU A 114 -2.59 -0.73 -3.08
N VAL A 115 -1.62 -1.61 -2.83
CA VAL A 115 -0.22 -1.37 -3.15
C VAL A 115 0.28 -2.45 -4.12
N LEU A 116 0.96 -2.01 -5.18
CA LEU A 116 1.59 -2.90 -6.17
C LEU A 116 2.89 -3.48 -5.62
N ALA A 117 3.02 -4.80 -5.73
CA ALA A 117 4.19 -5.54 -5.32
C ALA A 117 4.79 -6.35 -6.48
N GLU A 118 6.06 -6.72 -6.36
CA GLU A 118 6.69 -7.70 -7.22
C GLU A 118 5.98 -9.05 -7.07
N PRO A 119 5.76 -9.78 -8.17
CA PRO A 119 5.21 -11.11 -8.10
C PRO A 119 6.25 -12.03 -7.44
N MET A 120 5.98 -12.43 -6.21
CA MET A 120 6.79 -13.41 -5.51
C MET A 120 6.67 -14.78 -6.19
N PRO A 121 7.78 -15.52 -6.38
CA PRO A 121 7.70 -16.88 -6.89
C PRO A 121 6.79 -17.72 -5.98
N ASP A 122 5.90 -18.48 -6.62
CA ASP A 122 4.84 -19.29 -6.04
C ASP A 122 5.31 -20.10 -4.82
N ARG A 123 5.16 -19.53 -3.64
CA ARG A 123 5.12 -20.28 -2.38
C ARG A 123 3.66 -20.56 -2.16
N GLN A 124 3.24 -21.81 -2.37
CA GLN A 124 1.86 -22.29 -2.23
C GLN A 124 1.16 -21.94 -0.89
N HIS A 125 1.90 -21.42 0.09
CA HIS A 125 1.41 -20.99 1.40
C HIS A 125 1.32 -19.45 1.57
N ASP A 126 1.79 -18.65 0.61
CA ASP A 126 1.89 -17.18 0.71
C ASP A 126 0.83 -16.45 -0.15
N TYR A 127 -0.09 -17.19 -0.78
CA TYR A 127 -1.21 -16.58 -1.50
C TYR A 127 -2.08 -15.74 -0.56
N GLY A 128 -2.22 -14.45 -0.88
CA GLY A 128 -3.24 -13.61 -0.29
C GLY A 128 -2.90 -13.03 1.09
N TYR A 129 -1.65 -12.62 1.34
CA TYR A 129 -1.40 -11.71 2.46
C TYR A 129 -2.06 -10.35 2.19
N THR A 130 -3.35 -10.27 2.51
CA THR A 130 -4.16 -9.07 2.54
C THR A 130 -4.26 -8.61 3.99
N GLY A 131 -3.21 -7.96 4.51
CA GLY A 131 -3.32 -7.33 5.82
C GLY A 131 -1.98 -7.07 6.50
N GLY A 132 -1.27 -6.03 6.08
CA GLY A 132 -0.33 -5.34 6.95
C GLY A 132 -1.08 -4.31 7.79
N THR A 133 -1.25 -4.57 9.09
CA THR A 133 -1.75 -3.55 10.03
C THR A 133 -0.56 -2.80 10.59
N ASP A 134 -0.52 -1.47 10.40
CA ASP A 134 0.41 -0.64 11.17
C ASP A 134 -0.04 -0.69 12.64
N PHE A 135 0.83 -1.21 13.52
CA PHE A 135 0.54 -1.37 14.94
C PHE A 135 0.32 -0.02 15.66
N MET A 136 0.76 1.09 15.06
CA MET A 136 0.66 2.43 15.62
C MET A 136 -0.50 3.24 15.04
N GLN A 137 -0.98 2.89 13.84
CA GLN A 137 -2.13 3.51 13.18
C GLN A 137 -2.94 2.44 12.44
N PRO A 138 -4.25 2.26 12.69
CA PRO A 138 -5.01 1.22 12.02
C PRO A 138 -5.12 1.49 10.52
N ARG A 139 -4.33 0.75 9.74
CA ARG A 139 -4.35 0.78 8.27
C ARG A 139 -4.52 -0.63 7.73
N PHE A 140 -5.30 -0.77 6.66
CA PHE A 140 -5.43 -2.02 5.91
C PHE A 140 -4.72 -1.90 4.58
N VAL A 141 -3.85 -2.87 4.29
CA VAL A 141 -3.13 -2.98 3.01
C VAL A 141 -3.51 -4.26 2.31
N VAL A 142 -3.90 -4.11 1.05
CA VAL A 142 -3.95 -5.20 0.08
C VAL A 142 -2.71 -5.08 -0.81
N GLN A 143 -1.92 -6.15 -0.88
CA GLN A 143 -0.75 -6.26 -1.74
C GLN A 143 -1.06 -7.21 -2.90
N TYR A 144 -0.64 -6.84 -4.12
CA TYR A 144 -0.91 -7.61 -5.34
C TYR A 144 0.21 -7.47 -6.37
#